data_AF-E2C970-F1
#
_entry.id   AF-E2C970-F1
#
_cell.length_a   1.000
_cell.length_b   1.000
_cell.length_c   1.000
_cell.angle_alpha   90.00
_cell.angle_beta   90.00
_cell.angle_gamma   90.00
#
_symmetry.space_group_name_H-M   'P 1'
#
loop_
_entity.id
_entity.type
_entity.pdbx_description
1 polymer ?
#
loop_
_entity_poly.entity_id
_entity_poly.type
_entity_poly.pdbx_seq_one_letter_code
_entity_poly.pdbx_strand_id
1 'polypeptide(L)'
;MDYKVRCRQTIIAETSDFKDNYAHDIQMYDVPPMGEMSLEDFQELGFDRLKVLRLIETTNCRGDLKTLEDRKKALYDSLKSDGLKYYANLLFADGSNSQSEEHSLSRMKDHISHFILRLVYCHDPEQSKWFMNQEVEFFKLRFSSLDKKGVEHLLSINNLDCIPISLDEKLDLVEELTSSSGKVTNIDIIDIYKVNFEKVIDLVRGRKIYLKAGMAYITHMDIISVFVSYFREILVAGLESAKSMYYNISDDERLTRYLTGLPSAFSGMARVVWSTTATPIDKLNDLSKSSYPLCMRTLHEALCNNSHLKNSGRMQYGLFLKGIGVTLEDALRFWSHAFAKKIDGVAFEKKYAYSIRHYFGKEGRQTNYTPYGCQKIISSAVGPGEYHGCPFRHMDRDSLCQKLTSYGIFATNTTEILDLAKDGQYHLACAKYFEVVHNKPASKPLLHPNAYFAESRVILTEDDDANKDIDKDRFPQGTTGTPSNGSSRRNDRYSTPSRNTDFTGTPKRNDRYSTPSRNADGTNTPLRKVQRTNYQTPSRDIKMTPVNIAELLNDDDLAEFMNTE
;
A
#
# COMPACT_ATOMS: atom_id res chain seq x y z
N MET A 1 -5.20 53.84 -28.34
CA MET A 1 -5.08 53.06 -27.09
C MET A 1 -3.93 52.10 -27.31
N ASP A 2 -2.73 52.47 -26.86
CA ASP A 2 -1.52 51.71 -27.10
C ASP A 2 -1.38 50.57 -26.10
N TYR A 3 -1.25 49.36 -26.64
CA TYR A 3 -1.09 48.12 -25.89
C TYR A 3 0.35 48.03 -25.37
N LYS A 4 0.57 48.30 -24.08
CA LYS A 4 1.87 48.09 -23.44
C LYS A 4 2.10 46.60 -23.21
N VAL A 5 3.04 46.03 -23.94
CA VAL A 5 3.59 44.69 -23.70
C VAL A 5 4.25 44.69 -22.32
N ARG A 6 3.69 43.93 -21.37
CA ARG A 6 4.34 43.63 -20.09
C ARG A 6 5.50 42.67 -20.36
N CYS A 7 6.71 43.22 -20.43
CA CYS A 7 7.95 42.45 -20.42
C CYS A 7 8.04 41.75 -19.06
N ARG A 8 8.01 40.41 -19.04
CA ARG A 8 8.31 39.62 -17.85
C ARG A 8 9.81 39.78 -17.58
N GLN A 9 10.16 40.49 -16.52
CA GLN A 9 11.52 40.50 -16.01
C GLN A 9 11.78 39.14 -15.35
N THR A 10 12.65 38.35 -15.96
CA THR A 10 13.24 37.17 -15.34
C THR A 10 14.12 37.66 -14.19
N ILE A 11 13.64 37.56 -12.95
CA ILE A 11 14.51 37.65 -11.79
C ILE A 11 15.21 36.30 -11.72
N ILE A 12 16.43 36.23 -12.27
CA ILE A 12 17.35 35.14 -11.97
C ILE A 12 17.77 35.38 -10.52
N ALA A 13 17.21 34.61 -9.59
CA ALA A 13 17.64 34.64 -8.19
C ALA A 13 19.12 34.26 -8.15
N GLU A 14 19.94 35.16 -7.62
CA GLU A 14 21.38 35.00 -7.49
C GLU A 14 21.70 33.76 -6.63
N THR A 15 22.68 32.99 -7.07
CA THR A 15 23.12 31.69 -6.53
C THR A 15 23.66 31.73 -5.08
N SER A 16 23.57 32.86 -4.38
CA SER A 16 23.99 33.02 -2.98
C SER A 16 22.91 32.66 -1.95
N ASP A 17 21.61 32.76 -2.28
CA ASP A 17 20.50 32.55 -1.31
C ASP A 17 20.15 31.07 -1.05
N PHE A 18 20.68 30.12 -1.83
CA PHE A 18 20.32 28.71 -1.70
C PHE A 18 20.96 28.00 -0.50
N LYS A 19 22.15 28.46 -0.05
CA LYS A 19 22.90 27.81 1.04
C LYS A 19 22.32 28.13 2.43
N ASP A 20 21.81 29.35 2.62
CA ASP A 20 21.27 29.77 3.91
C ASP A 20 19.87 29.18 4.17
N ASN A 21 19.07 28.93 3.12
CA ASN A 21 17.71 28.40 3.25
C ASN A 21 17.63 26.90 3.58
N TYR A 22 18.72 26.14 3.35
CA TYR A 22 18.75 24.68 3.50
C TYR A 22 19.93 24.21 4.35
N ALA A 23 20.11 24.81 5.53
CA ALA A 23 21.25 24.57 6.42
C ALA A 23 21.38 23.13 6.95
N HIS A 24 20.27 22.39 7.07
CA HIS A 24 20.23 21.09 7.74
C HIS A 24 19.46 20.03 6.93
N ASP A 25 19.84 18.76 7.04
CA ASP A 25 19.24 17.64 6.30
C ASP A 25 17.82 17.29 6.75
N ILE A 26 17.48 17.63 7.99
CA ILE A 26 16.12 17.55 8.53
C ILE A 26 15.52 18.95 8.58
N GLN A 27 14.28 19.07 8.09
CA GLN A 27 13.50 20.30 8.12
C GLN A 27 12.18 20.08 8.85
N MET A 28 11.67 21.15 9.46
CA MET A 28 10.36 21.17 10.12
C MET A 28 9.23 21.58 9.17
N TYR A 29 9.57 22.08 7.98
CA TYR A 29 8.63 22.53 6.94
C TYR A 29 7.69 23.65 7.44
N ASP A 30 8.27 24.62 8.15
CA ASP A 30 7.57 25.77 8.73
C ASP A 30 7.25 26.86 7.69
N VAL A 31 8.18 27.08 6.76
CA VAL A 31 8.11 28.17 5.78
C VAL A 31 7.80 27.59 4.40
N PRO A 32 6.76 28.06 3.70
CA PRO A 32 6.47 27.60 2.33
C PRO A 32 7.64 27.87 1.37
N PRO A 33 7.91 26.95 0.42
CA PRO A 33 8.93 27.17 -0.60
C PRO A 33 8.52 28.31 -1.54
N MET A 34 9.45 29.20 -1.83
CA MET A 34 9.27 30.34 -2.74
C MET A 34 10.04 30.11 -4.04
N GLY A 35 9.41 30.36 -5.18
CA GLY A 35 10.04 30.22 -6.48
C GLY A 35 9.06 29.81 -7.58
N GLU A 36 9.56 29.69 -8.80
CA GLU A 36 8.82 29.16 -9.95
C GLU A 36 9.34 27.76 -10.29
N MET A 37 8.44 26.87 -10.70
CA MET A 37 8.79 25.53 -11.17
C MET A 37 7.90 25.10 -12.32
N SER A 38 8.36 24.13 -13.12
CA SER A 38 7.54 23.55 -14.17
C SER A 38 6.40 22.70 -13.57
N LEU A 39 5.31 22.54 -14.31
CA LEU A 39 4.21 21.68 -13.88
C LEU A 39 4.65 20.21 -13.86
N GLU A 40 5.53 19.81 -14.79
CA GLU A 40 6.10 18.48 -14.85
C GLU A 40 6.90 18.16 -13.58
N ASP A 41 7.81 19.04 -13.16
CA ASP A 41 8.60 18.87 -11.93
C ASP A 41 7.70 18.84 -10.68
N PHE A 42 6.65 19.66 -10.66
CA PHE A 42 5.66 19.67 -9.58
C PHE A 42 4.95 18.30 -9.46
N GLN A 43 4.56 17.74 -10.60
CA GLN A 43 3.91 16.44 -10.64
C GLN A 43 4.86 15.30 -10.27
N GLU A 44 6.10 15.34 -10.75
CA GLU A 44 7.12 14.33 -10.44
C GLU A 44 7.47 14.33 -8.94
N LEU A 45 7.73 15.50 -8.35
CA LEU A 45 8.08 15.61 -6.93
C LEU A 45 6.95 15.14 -6.00
N GLY A 46 5.71 15.51 -6.29
CA GLY A 46 4.56 15.05 -5.52
C GLY A 46 4.36 13.53 -5.63
N PHE A 47 4.52 12.98 -6.83
CA PHE A 47 4.41 11.55 -7.08
C PHE A 47 5.52 10.76 -6.37
N ASP A 48 6.77 11.19 -6.48
CA ASP A 48 7.92 10.59 -5.84
C ASP A 48 7.76 10.54 -4.32
N ARG A 49 7.35 11.65 -3.69
CA ARG A 49 7.14 11.67 -2.24
C ARG A 49 6.02 10.74 -1.80
N LEU A 50 4.91 10.71 -2.56
CA LEU A 50 3.84 9.78 -2.25
C LEU A 50 4.32 8.32 -2.33
N LYS A 51 5.20 8.00 -3.28
CA LYS A 51 5.86 6.70 -3.37
C LYS A 51 6.64 6.37 -2.10
N VAL A 52 7.43 7.31 -1.60
CA VAL A 52 8.19 7.16 -0.33
C VAL A 52 7.24 6.86 0.83
N LEU A 53 6.19 7.67 1.01
CA LEU A 53 5.26 7.48 2.13
C LEU A 53 4.52 6.13 2.08
N ARG A 54 4.21 5.61 0.88
CA ARG A 54 3.63 4.27 0.71
C ARG A 54 4.62 3.14 1.00
N LEU A 55 5.89 3.31 0.65
CA LEU A 55 6.96 2.36 1.02
C LEU A 55 7.18 2.33 2.53
N ILE A 56 7.07 3.48 3.20
CA ILE A 56 7.16 3.59 4.66
C ILE A 56 5.98 2.87 5.33
N GLU A 57 4.76 3.10 4.87
CA GLU A 57 3.57 2.39 5.34
C GLU A 57 3.73 0.88 5.25
N THR A 58 4.19 0.40 4.09
CA THR A 58 4.41 -1.03 3.85
C THR A 58 5.50 -1.60 4.75
N THR A 59 6.63 -0.89 4.88
CA THR A 59 7.76 -1.28 5.73
C THR A 59 7.38 -1.30 7.21
N ASN A 60 6.50 -0.39 7.67
CA ASN A 60 6.06 -0.34 9.06
C ASN A 60 5.10 -1.47 9.43
N CYS A 61 4.37 -2.03 8.46
CA CYS A 61 3.46 -3.16 8.69
C CYS A 61 4.16 -4.52 8.67
N ARG A 62 5.45 -4.55 8.31
CA ARG A 62 6.25 -5.78 8.24
C ARG A 62 6.61 -6.27 9.64
N GLY A 63 6.05 -7.42 10.04
CA GLY A 63 6.24 -8.01 11.37
C GLY A 63 7.64 -8.57 11.62
N ASP A 64 8.40 -8.88 10.57
CA ASP A 64 9.79 -9.34 10.66
C ASP A 64 10.77 -8.21 11.08
N LEU A 65 10.43 -6.96 10.78
CA LEU A 65 11.27 -5.79 11.07
C LEU A 65 10.97 -5.27 12.49
N LYS A 66 11.68 -5.85 13.47
CA LYS A 66 11.48 -5.56 14.90
C LYS A 66 12.14 -4.26 15.35
N THR A 67 13.28 -3.89 14.77
CA THR A 67 14.02 -2.70 15.18
C THR A 67 13.84 -1.54 14.19
N LEU A 68 14.09 -0.31 14.65
CA LEU A 68 14.05 0.88 13.80
C LEU A 68 15.10 0.81 12.69
N GLU A 69 16.29 0.27 12.99
CA GLU A 69 17.39 0.13 12.04
C GLU A 69 17.08 -0.91 10.95
N ASP A 70 16.42 -2.02 11.29
CA ASP A 70 15.98 -3.00 10.29
C ASP A 70 14.97 -2.38 9.31
N ARG A 71 14.02 -1.60 9.84
CA ARG A 71 13.03 -0.86 9.02
C ARG A 71 13.71 0.15 8.11
N LYS A 72 14.67 0.90 8.64
CA LYS A 72 15.44 1.89 7.91
C LYS A 72 16.24 1.27 6.76
N LYS A 73 16.93 0.15 7.02
CA LYS A 73 17.68 -0.57 6.00
C LYS A 73 16.75 -1.11 4.89
N ALA A 74 15.64 -1.74 5.26
CA ALA A 74 14.66 -2.24 4.30
C ALA A 74 14.05 -1.11 3.43
N LEU A 75 13.77 0.04 4.05
CA LEU A 75 13.32 1.22 3.32
C LEU A 75 14.39 1.73 2.34
N TYR A 76 15.65 1.80 2.77
CA TYR A 76 16.77 2.22 1.91
C TYR A 76 16.92 1.34 0.67
N ASP A 77 16.91 0.03 0.85
CA ASP A 77 17.04 -0.93 -0.24
C ASP A 77 15.88 -0.77 -1.24
N SER A 78 14.65 -0.55 -0.72
CA SER A 78 13.46 -0.30 -1.53
C SER A 78 13.58 1.00 -2.32
N LEU A 79 13.96 2.12 -1.67
CA LEU A 79 14.15 3.43 -2.31
C LEU A 79 15.21 3.38 -3.42
N LYS A 80 16.32 2.69 -3.18
CA LYS A 80 17.39 2.53 -4.18
C LYS A 80 16.92 1.71 -5.38
N SER A 81 16.18 0.63 -5.14
CA SER A 81 15.61 -0.20 -6.22
C SER A 81 14.61 0.57 -7.09
N ASP A 82 13.92 1.54 -6.50
CA ASP A 82 12.90 2.36 -7.13
C ASP A 82 13.41 3.64 -7.79
N GLY A 83 14.73 3.88 -7.76
CA GLY A 83 15.38 5.04 -8.38
C GLY A 83 15.33 6.33 -7.53
N LEU A 84 14.78 6.28 -6.32
CA LEU A 84 14.60 7.43 -5.42
C LEU A 84 15.88 7.72 -4.61
N LYS A 85 16.99 7.95 -5.32
CA LYS A 85 18.34 8.06 -4.72
C LYS A 85 18.46 9.18 -3.70
N TYR A 86 17.85 10.34 -3.95
CA TYR A 86 17.97 11.48 -3.04
C TYR A 86 17.28 11.22 -1.68
N TYR A 87 16.12 10.56 -1.67
CA TYR A 87 15.49 10.13 -0.41
C TYR A 87 16.30 9.06 0.31
N ALA A 88 16.90 8.12 -0.43
CA ALA A 88 17.79 7.12 0.15
C ALA A 88 19.01 7.78 0.83
N ASN A 89 19.57 8.83 0.22
CA ASN A 89 20.67 9.60 0.79
C ASN A 89 20.23 10.41 2.02
N LEU A 90 19.08 11.08 1.95
CA LEU A 90 18.51 11.84 3.09
C LEU A 90 18.20 10.95 4.30
N LEU A 91 17.95 9.66 4.08
CA LEU A 91 17.70 8.70 5.16
C LEU A 91 18.91 8.49 6.06
N PHE A 92 20.14 8.60 5.53
CA PHE A 92 21.41 8.38 6.23
C PHE A 92 22.27 9.64 6.37
N ALA A 93 21.67 10.82 6.16
CA ALA A 93 22.39 12.07 6.29
C ALA A 93 22.71 12.39 7.76
N ASP A 94 23.90 12.94 7.99
CA ASP A 94 24.45 13.25 9.32
C ASP A 94 24.11 14.68 9.82
N GLY A 95 23.35 15.46 9.04
CA GLY A 95 22.88 16.79 9.42
C GLY A 95 23.95 17.90 9.31
N SER A 96 25.16 17.58 8.84
CA SER A 96 26.33 18.46 9.01
C SER A 96 27.02 18.86 7.70
N ASN A 97 26.69 18.22 6.56
CA ASN A 97 27.35 18.50 5.29
C ASN A 97 26.62 19.58 4.48
N SER A 98 26.87 20.86 4.81
CA SER A 98 26.33 22.03 4.10
C SER A 98 27.06 22.37 2.79
N GLN A 99 28.12 21.63 2.43
CA GLN A 99 29.05 22.06 1.39
C GLN A 99 28.84 21.46 -0.01
N SER A 100 27.97 20.46 -0.18
CA SER A 100 27.64 19.94 -1.52
C SER A 100 26.37 20.60 -2.06
N GLU A 101 26.45 21.16 -3.27
CA GLU A 101 25.29 21.64 -4.01
C GLU A 101 24.23 20.54 -4.22
N GLU A 102 24.67 19.29 -4.37
CA GLU A 102 23.78 18.13 -4.55
C GLU A 102 22.92 17.85 -3.30
N HIS A 103 23.48 18.05 -2.10
CA HIS A 103 22.73 17.92 -0.85
C HIS A 103 21.69 19.04 -0.70
N SER A 104 22.05 20.27 -1.05
CA SER A 104 21.14 21.42 -0.99
C SER A 104 19.95 21.25 -1.94
N LEU A 105 20.21 20.78 -3.17
CA LEU A 105 19.15 20.46 -4.12
C LEU A 105 18.24 19.32 -3.63
N SER A 106 18.81 18.29 -2.99
CA SER A 106 18.03 17.19 -2.41
C SER A 106 17.12 17.68 -1.28
N ARG A 107 17.61 18.57 -0.41
CA ARG A 107 16.82 19.22 0.65
C ARG A 107 15.71 20.09 0.07
N MET A 108 16.00 20.84 -1.00
CA MET A 108 15.00 21.64 -1.69
C MET A 108 13.87 20.78 -2.29
N LYS A 109 14.21 19.67 -2.95
CA LYS A 109 13.20 18.74 -3.50
C LYS A 109 12.34 18.10 -2.40
N ASP A 110 12.96 17.70 -1.29
CA ASP A 110 12.25 17.20 -0.10
C ASP A 110 11.28 18.25 0.47
N HIS A 111 11.72 19.49 0.56
CA HIS A 111 10.90 20.61 1.01
C HIS A 111 9.67 20.84 0.11
N ILE A 112 9.89 21.00 -1.19
CA ILE A 112 8.82 21.29 -2.15
C ILE A 112 7.81 20.14 -2.17
N SER A 113 8.29 18.91 -2.29
CA SER A 113 7.43 17.73 -2.36
C SER A 113 6.54 17.55 -1.12
N HIS A 114 7.03 17.93 0.08
CA HIS A 114 6.23 17.92 1.30
C HIS A 114 5.02 18.87 1.21
N PHE A 115 5.26 20.10 0.77
CA PHE A 115 4.19 21.09 0.60
C PHE A 115 3.20 20.71 -0.51
N ILE A 116 3.65 20.05 -1.57
CA ILE A 116 2.76 19.49 -2.59
C ILE A 116 1.80 18.47 -1.97
N LEU A 117 2.30 17.56 -1.14
CA LEU A 117 1.42 16.58 -0.49
C LEU A 117 0.51 17.19 0.59
N ARG A 118 0.87 18.31 1.22
CA ARG A 118 -0.07 19.06 2.07
C ARG A 118 -1.30 19.49 1.28
N LEU A 119 -1.12 20.00 0.06
CA LEU A 119 -2.25 20.39 -0.81
C LEU A 119 -3.13 19.19 -1.17
N VAL A 120 -2.52 18.03 -1.39
CA VAL A 120 -3.24 16.78 -1.74
C VAL A 120 -4.10 16.29 -0.57
N TYR A 121 -3.54 16.30 0.64
CA TYR A 121 -4.13 15.65 1.81
C TYR A 121 -4.82 16.60 2.79
N CYS A 122 -5.08 17.86 2.42
CA CYS A 122 -5.71 18.85 3.30
C CYS A 122 -7.24 18.74 3.43
N HIS A 123 -7.92 18.01 2.53
CA HIS A 123 -9.39 17.99 2.50
C HIS A 123 -10.01 16.86 3.32
N ASP A 124 -9.51 15.64 3.15
CA ASP A 124 -10.10 14.44 3.76
C ASP A 124 -9.42 14.14 5.11
N PRO A 125 -10.14 14.18 6.24
CA PRO A 125 -9.53 14.00 7.56
C PRO A 125 -8.84 12.64 7.77
N GLU A 126 -9.33 11.57 7.14
CA GLU A 126 -8.75 10.25 7.25
C GLU A 126 -7.41 10.19 6.49
N GLN A 127 -7.38 10.73 5.28
CA GLN A 127 -6.16 10.83 4.50
C GLN A 127 -5.16 11.85 5.10
N SER A 128 -5.63 12.95 5.70
CA SER A 128 -4.78 13.87 6.46
C SER A 128 -4.09 13.14 7.61
N LYS A 129 -4.83 12.31 8.37
CA LYS A 129 -4.28 11.51 9.47
C LYS A 129 -3.26 10.50 8.96
N TRP A 130 -3.55 9.85 7.83
CA TRP A 130 -2.60 8.95 7.17
C TRP A 130 -1.30 9.68 6.80
N PHE A 131 -1.40 10.82 6.09
CA PHE A 131 -0.25 11.62 5.68
C PHE A 131 0.61 12.06 6.88
N MET A 132 -0.01 12.62 7.92
CA MET A 132 0.70 13.01 9.14
C MET A 132 1.43 11.84 9.80
N ASN A 133 0.81 10.66 9.84
CA ASN A 133 1.45 9.49 10.43
C ASN A 133 2.66 9.03 9.61
N GLN A 134 2.54 8.95 8.28
CA GLN A 134 3.67 8.52 7.44
C GLN A 134 4.82 9.55 7.46
N GLU A 135 4.51 10.85 7.46
CA GLU A 135 5.52 11.91 7.59
C GLU A 135 6.26 11.86 8.93
N VAL A 136 5.55 11.62 10.02
CA VAL A 136 6.18 11.49 11.34
C VAL A 136 7.07 10.24 11.41
N GLU A 137 6.65 9.11 10.83
CA GLU A 137 7.50 7.93 10.77
C GLU A 137 8.72 8.15 9.87
N PHE A 138 8.57 8.87 8.75
CA PHE A 138 9.70 9.26 7.91
C PHE A 138 10.69 10.16 8.66
N PHE A 139 10.17 11.15 9.38
CA PHE A 139 10.94 12.05 10.23
C PHE A 139 11.75 11.27 11.27
N LYS A 140 11.13 10.31 11.98
CA LYS A 140 11.81 9.49 12.98
C LYS A 140 12.96 8.67 12.39
N LEU A 141 12.75 8.08 11.21
CA LEU A 141 13.78 7.29 10.53
C LEU A 141 14.98 8.16 10.11
N ARG A 142 14.73 9.39 9.65
CA ARG A 142 15.79 10.36 9.32
C ARG A 142 16.50 10.85 10.58
N PHE A 143 15.75 11.15 11.63
CA PHE A 143 16.29 11.60 12.91
C PHE A 143 17.25 10.57 13.53
N SER A 144 16.96 9.27 13.38
CA SER A 144 17.85 8.22 13.92
C SER A 144 19.24 8.16 13.26
N SER A 145 19.46 8.84 12.14
CA SER A 145 20.79 8.97 11.50
C SER A 145 21.63 10.10 12.05
N LEU A 146 21.03 11.06 12.74
CA LEU A 146 21.75 12.23 13.19
C LEU A 146 22.76 11.84 14.27
N ASP A 147 23.96 12.39 14.15
CA ASP A 147 24.92 12.35 15.23
C ASP A 147 24.62 13.45 16.26
N LYS A 148 25.34 13.44 17.38
CA LYS A 148 25.16 14.42 18.45
C LYS A 148 25.26 15.87 17.93
N LYS A 149 26.19 16.14 17.01
CA LYS A 149 26.39 17.47 16.42
C LYS A 149 25.23 17.90 15.54
N GLY A 150 24.70 16.99 14.72
CA GLY A 150 23.51 17.22 13.91
C GLY A 150 22.28 17.53 14.77
N VAL A 151 22.09 16.81 15.87
CA VAL A 151 20.99 17.09 16.81
C VAL A 151 21.15 18.46 17.48
N GLU A 152 22.36 18.82 17.92
CA GLU A 152 22.65 20.14 18.50
C GLU A 152 22.45 21.28 17.49
N HIS A 153 22.87 21.08 16.24
CA HIS A 153 22.64 22.03 15.15
C HIS A 153 21.14 22.17 14.84
N LEU A 154 20.38 21.07 14.83
CA LEU A 154 18.94 21.12 14.63
C LEU A 154 18.24 21.85 15.79
N LEU A 155 18.69 21.67 17.03
CA LEU A 155 18.17 22.39 18.20
C LEU A 155 18.41 23.91 18.07
N SER A 156 19.61 24.32 17.62
CA SER A 156 19.93 25.75 17.49
C SER A 156 19.14 26.43 16.37
N ILE A 157 18.83 25.73 15.28
CA ILE A 157 18.02 26.29 14.19
C ILE A 157 16.55 26.49 14.62
N ASN A 158 15.97 25.51 15.31
CA ASN A 158 14.53 25.52 15.61
C ASN A 158 14.16 26.27 16.90
N ASN A 159 15.14 26.78 17.66
CA ASN A 159 14.94 27.50 18.92
C ASN A 159 13.96 26.80 19.87
N LEU A 160 14.08 25.47 20.00
CA LEU A 160 13.24 24.71 20.93
C LEU A 160 13.72 24.91 22.36
N ASP A 161 12.78 25.02 23.31
CA ASP A 161 13.03 25.19 24.76
C ASP A 161 13.58 23.91 25.42
N CYS A 162 14.73 23.44 24.95
CA CYS A 162 15.47 22.30 25.47
C CYS A 162 16.75 22.79 26.14
N ILE A 163 16.71 22.97 27.46
CA ILE A 163 17.81 23.57 28.21
C ILE A 163 18.69 22.47 28.80
N PRO A 164 20.01 22.42 28.52
CA PRO A 164 20.90 21.47 29.19
C PRO A 164 21.00 21.81 30.68
N ILE A 165 20.92 20.80 31.55
CA ILE A 165 21.03 21.01 33.00
C ILE A 165 22.49 21.24 33.42
N SER A 166 22.70 21.99 34.50
CA SER A 166 24.03 22.18 35.08
C SER A 166 24.55 20.90 35.74
N LEU A 167 25.87 20.81 35.95
CA LEU A 167 26.47 19.68 36.65
C LEU A 167 25.94 19.57 38.09
N ASP A 168 25.72 20.71 38.77
CA ASP A 168 25.20 20.76 40.13
C ASP A 168 23.75 20.26 40.19
N GLU A 169 22.87 20.74 39.29
CA GLU A 169 21.48 20.26 39.20
C GLU A 169 21.42 18.77 38.85
N LYS A 170 22.37 18.29 38.04
CA LYS A 170 22.50 16.88 37.69
C LYS A 170 22.86 16.03 38.91
N LEU A 171 23.85 16.44 39.71
CA LEU A 171 24.30 15.75 40.91
C LEU A 171 23.18 15.65 41.95
N ASP A 172 22.41 16.71 42.13
CA ASP A 172 21.26 16.75 43.06
C ASP A 172 20.12 15.82 42.67
N LEU A 173 20.02 15.42 41.39
CA LEU A 173 18.91 14.66 40.83
C LEU A 173 19.30 13.24 40.39
N VAL A 174 20.53 12.78 40.65
CA VAL A 174 21.04 11.51 40.13
C VAL A 174 20.17 10.33 40.56
N GLU A 175 19.75 10.26 41.81
CA GLU A 175 18.96 9.14 42.33
C GLU A 175 17.58 9.06 41.64
N GLU A 176 16.91 10.20 41.48
CA GLU A 176 15.62 10.30 40.82
C GLU A 176 15.70 10.04 39.32
N LEU A 177 16.76 10.53 38.67
CA LEU A 177 17.03 10.28 37.25
C LEU A 177 17.33 8.79 37.02
N THR A 178 18.06 8.14 37.93
CA THR A 178 18.38 6.70 37.86
C THR A 178 17.15 5.83 38.04
N SER A 179 16.29 6.18 39.00
CA SER A 179 15.06 5.43 39.27
C SER A 179 14.00 5.61 38.17
N SER A 180 13.98 6.76 37.49
CA SER A 180 12.99 7.06 36.44
C SER A 180 13.44 6.63 35.04
N SER A 181 14.74 6.62 34.76
CA SER A 181 15.31 6.31 33.45
C SER A 181 15.70 4.83 33.37
N GLY A 182 14.71 3.94 33.30
CA GLY A 182 14.87 2.48 33.42
C GLY A 182 15.79 1.75 32.42
N LYS A 183 16.60 2.48 31.62
CA LYS A 183 17.57 1.94 30.65
C LYS A 183 18.99 2.51 30.79
N VAL A 184 19.22 3.47 31.69
CA VAL A 184 20.46 4.23 31.72
C VAL A 184 21.31 3.84 32.92
N THR A 185 22.47 3.22 32.67
CA THR A 185 23.39 2.75 33.73
C THR A 185 24.46 3.77 34.11
N ASN A 186 24.77 4.74 33.25
CA ASN A 186 25.82 5.76 33.48
C ASN A 186 25.26 7.17 33.25
N ILE A 187 24.42 7.64 34.17
CA ILE A 187 23.83 8.98 34.11
C ILE A 187 24.90 10.07 34.10
N ASP A 188 26.01 9.87 34.81
CA ASP A 188 27.09 10.86 34.95
C ASP A 188 27.66 11.37 33.63
N ILE A 189 27.69 10.51 32.60
CA ILE A 189 28.29 10.82 31.29
C ILE A 189 27.25 11.40 30.31
N ILE A 190 25.96 11.16 30.54
CA ILE A 190 24.91 11.46 29.56
C ILE A 190 24.42 12.90 29.69
N ASP A 191 24.24 13.57 28.56
CA ASP A 191 23.63 14.90 28.52
C ASP A 191 22.14 14.80 28.81
N ILE A 192 21.69 15.63 29.76
CA ILE A 192 20.31 15.70 30.20
C ILE A 192 19.78 17.09 29.90
N TYR A 193 18.58 17.11 29.34
CA TYR A 193 17.88 18.31 28.93
C TYR A 193 16.60 18.44 29.74
N LYS A 194 16.25 19.69 30.01
CA LYS A 194 15.06 20.09 30.73
C LYS A 194 14.10 20.74 29.75
N VAL A 195 12.88 20.22 29.70
CA VAL A 195 11.81 20.67 28.78
C VAL A 195 10.47 20.69 29.52
N ASN A 196 9.50 21.48 29.06
CA ASN A 196 8.13 21.41 29.61
C ASN A 196 7.52 20.02 29.33
N PHE A 197 6.90 19.40 30.33
CA PHE A 197 6.38 18.03 30.24
C PHE A 197 5.33 17.85 29.13
N GLU A 198 4.62 18.93 28.77
CA GLU A 198 3.61 18.95 27.71
C GLU A 198 4.19 18.62 26.32
N LYS A 199 5.50 18.83 26.11
CA LYS A 199 6.18 18.52 24.85
C LYS A 199 6.63 17.06 24.74
N VAL A 200 6.54 16.28 25.81
CA VAL A 200 7.01 14.88 25.89
C VAL A 200 5.97 13.95 26.54
N ILE A 201 4.69 14.17 26.25
CA ILE A 201 3.57 13.45 26.85
C ILE A 201 3.66 11.93 26.62
N ASP A 202 4.23 11.48 25.51
CA ASP A 202 4.44 10.06 25.21
C ASP A 202 5.40 9.39 26.19
N LEU A 203 6.45 10.10 26.62
CA LEU A 203 7.40 9.63 27.64
C LEU A 203 6.80 9.69 29.04
N VAL A 204 6.03 10.74 29.34
CA VAL A 204 5.31 10.91 30.62
C VAL A 204 4.30 9.77 30.82
N ARG A 205 3.47 9.49 29.80
CA ARG A 205 2.47 8.41 29.85
C ARG A 205 3.11 7.05 30.13
N GLY A 206 4.32 6.84 29.62
CA GLY A 206 5.09 5.62 29.84
C GLY A 206 5.85 5.55 31.17
N ARG A 207 5.85 6.62 31.97
CA ARG A 207 6.70 6.79 33.18
C ARG A 207 8.17 6.47 32.88
N LYS A 208 8.68 6.97 31.75
CA LYS A 208 10.05 6.71 31.27
C LYS A 208 11.05 7.82 31.63
N ILE A 209 10.56 8.93 32.18
CA ILE A 209 11.32 10.14 32.44
C ILE A 209 10.97 10.71 33.80
N TYR A 210 11.89 11.49 34.36
CA TYR A 210 11.69 12.18 35.64
C TYR A 210 10.96 13.51 35.44
N LEU A 211 10.05 13.84 36.37
CA LEU A 211 9.27 15.06 36.38
C LEU A 211 9.47 15.83 37.69
N LYS A 212 9.75 17.13 37.61
CA LYS A 212 9.84 18.02 38.77
C LYS A 212 9.28 19.40 38.41
N ALA A 213 8.31 19.86 39.20
CA ALA A 213 7.73 21.21 39.07
C ALA A 213 7.27 21.59 37.64
N GLY A 214 6.62 20.67 36.92
CA GLY A 214 6.16 20.90 35.54
C GLY A 214 7.24 20.73 34.47
N MET A 215 8.47 20.41 34.86
CA MET A 215 9.57 20.15 33.94
C MET A 215 9.86 18.66 33.83
N ALA A 216 10.12 18.23 32.61
CA ALA A 216 10.57 16.90 32.24
C ALA A 216 12.09 16.90 32.01
N TYR A 217 12.75 15.90 32.57
CA TYR A 217 14.18 15.67 32.41
C TYR A 217 14.39 14.50 31.46
N ILE A 218 14.95 14.77 30.30
CA ILE A 218 15.07 13.84 29.18
C ILE A 218 16.54 13.66 28.79
N THR A 219 16.88 12.47 28.30
CA THR A 219 18.23 12.20 27.79
C THR A 219 18.37 12.62 26.33
N HIS A 220 19.59 12.67 25.81
CA HIS A 220 19.83 12.88 24.38
C HIS A 220 19.02 11.92 23.47
N MET A 221 18.81 10.67 23.90
CA MET A 221 18.05 9.66 23.15
C MET A 221 16.55 9.98 23.08
N ASP A 222 16.04 10.74 24.04
CA ASP A 222 14.63 11.08 24.19
C ASP A 222 14.25 12.40 23.52
N ILE A 223 15.24 13.21 23.10
CA ILE A 223 15.04 14.51 22.41
C ILE A 223 14.15 14.36 21.18
N ILE A 224 14.21 13.22 20.49
CA ILE A 224 13.35 12.93 19.34
C ILE A 224 11.85 13.10 19.66
N SER A 225 11.42 12.81 20.90
CA SER A 225 10.01 13.00 21.32
C SER A 225 9.59 14.48 21.23
N VAL A 226 10.46 15.39 21.68
CA VAL A 226 10.21 16.84 21.61
C VAL A 226 10.02 17.28 20.16
N PHE A 227 10.94 16.89 19.28
CA PHE A 227 10.85 17.22 17.86
C PHE A 227 9.63 16.60 17.19
N VAL A 228 9.27 15.35 17.52
CA VAL A 228 8.07 14.71 16.97
C VAL A 228 6.80 15.45 17.43
N SER A 229 6.75 15.91 18.69
CA SER A 229 5.62 16.72 19.17
C SER A 229 5.53 18.05 18.41
N TYR A 230 6.64 18.77 18.31
CA TYR A 230 6.73 20.03 17.58
C TYR A 230 6.35 19.87 16.09
N PHE A 231 6.91 18.86 15.43
CA PHE A 231 6.64 18.55 14.03
C PHE A 231 5.16 18.23 13.78
N ARG A 232 4.51 17.50 14.71
CA ARG A 232 3.06 17.23 14.61
C ARG A 232 2.22 18.50 14.71
N GLU A 233 2.58 19.42 15.60
CA GLU A 233 1.90 20.72 15.72
C GLU A 233 1.98 21.50 14.39
N ILE A 234 3.16 21.54 13.78
CA ILE A 234 3.39 22.19 12.47
C ILE A 234 2.60 21.51 11.35
N LEU A 235 2.58 20.18 11.29
CA LEU A 235 1.83 19.46 10.27
C LEU A 235 0.33 19.77 10.34
N VAL A 236 -0.24 19.80 11.55
CA VAL A 236 -1.65 20.13 11.76
C VAL A 236 -1.94 21.55 11.31
N ALA A 237 -1.15 22.53 11.75
CA ALA A 237 -1.30 23.93 11.36
C ALA A 237 -1.11 24.13 9.84
N GLY A 238 -0.11 23.43 9.27
CA GLY A 238 0.23 23.49 7.85
C GLY A 238 -0.85 22.92 6.94
N LEU A 239 -1.52 21.83 7.34
CA LEU A 239 -2.65 21.26 6.60
C LEU A 239 -3.87 22.18 6.62
N GLU A 240 -4.17 22.81 7.76
CA GLU A 240 -5.28 23.78 7.85
C GLU A 240 -5.01 25.03 7.00
N SER A 241 -3.78 25.54 7.04
CA SER A 241 -3.35 26.64 6.17
C SER A 241 -3.43 26.26 4.68
N ALA A 242 -2.96 25.07 4.31
CA ALA A 242 -3.06 24.56 2.94
C ALA A 242 -4.51 24.46 2.46
N LYS A 243 -5.42 23.99 3.32
CA LYS A 243 -6.86 23.92 3.02
C LYS A 243 -7.45 25.29 2.72
N SER A 244 -7.10 26.31 3.50
CA SER A 244 -7.54 27.68 3.24
C SER A 244 -6.98 28.24 1.93
N MET A 245 -5.73 27.95 1.60
CA MET A 245 -5.09 28.42 0.37
C MET A 245 -5.56 27.67 -0.88
N TYR A 246 -6.02 26.42 -0.73
CA TYR A 246 -6.49 25.60 -1.84
C TYR A 246 -7.62 26.27 -2.63
N TYR A 247 -8.51 27.01 -1.96
CA TYR A 247 -9.59 27.77 -2.62
C TYR A 247 -9.10 28.81 -3.63
N ASN A 248 -7.87 29.30 -3.49
CA ASN A 248 -7.29 30.24 -4.46
C ASN A 248 -6.75 29.53 -5.71
N ILE A 249 -6.57 28.21 -5.64
CA ILE A 249 -5.98 27.37 -6.70
C ILE A 249 -7.08 26.58 -7.43
N SER A 250 -8.29 26.48 -6.87
CA SER A 250 -9.39 25.67 -7.42
C SER A 250 -9.81 26.05 -8.83
N ASP A 251 -9.48 27.26 -9.29
CA ASP A 251 -9.76 27.73 -10.65
C ASP A 251 -8.82 27.10 -11.70
N ASP A 252 -7.63 26.61 -11.32
CA ASP A 252 -6.74 25.89 -12.23
C ASP A 252 -7.10 24.40 -12.26
N GLU A 253 -7.81 24.01 -13.32
CA GLU A 253 -8.24 22.63 -13.55
C GLU A 253 -7.05 21.64 -13.63
N ARG A 254 -5.89 22.08 -14.15
CA ARG A 254 -4.72 21.20 -14.33
C ARG A 254 -4.14 20.79 -12.98
N LEU A 255 -3.99 21.76 -12.08
CA LEU A 255 -3.52 21.53 -10.71
C LEU A 255 -4.55 20.75 -9.92
N THR A 256 -5.82 21.17 -9.97
CA THR A 256 -6.92 20.51 -9.25
C THR A 256 -7.02 19.03 -9.65
N ARG A 257 -7.06 18.72 -10.95
CA ARG A 257 -7.12 17.34 -11.47
C ARG A 257 -5.96 16.49 -10.97
N TYR A 258 -4.74 17.03 -10.99
CA TYR A 258 -3.57 16.32 -10.48
C TYR A 258 -3.66 16.08 -8.97
N LEU A 259 -3.95 17.12 -8.17
CA LEU A 259 -4.01 17.02 -6.72
C LEU A 259 -5.09 16.05 -6.24
N THR A 260 -6.29 16.10 -6.85
CA THR A 260 -7.37 15.15 -6.54
C THR A 260 -7.07 13.74 -7.05
N GLY A 261 -6.34 13.63 -8.16
CA GLY A 261 -5.97 12.35 -8.76
C GLY A 261 -4.82 11.65 -8.05
N LEU A 262 -3.91 12.39 -7.39
CA LEU A 262 -2.66 11.86 -6.87
C LEU A 262 -2.83 10.74 -5.81
N PRO A 263 -3.76 10.83 -4.84
CA PRO A 263 -4.00 9.73 -3.90
C PRO A 263 -4.38 8.42 -4.63
N SER A 264 -5.10 8.56 -5.74
CA SER A 264 -5.47 7.45 -6.63
C SER A 264 -4.41 7.13 -7.69
N ALA A 265 -3.35 7.92 -7.86
CA ALA A 265 -2.32 7.66 -8.87
C ALA A 265 -1.59 6.33 -8.62
N PHE A 266 -1.46 5.92 -7.35
CA PHE A 266 -0.97 4.58 -7.00
C PHE A 266 -1.91 3.43 -7.39
N SER A 267 -3.20 3.74 -7.60
CA SER A 267 -4.15 2.79 -8.19
C SER A 267 -3.89 2.56 -9.67
N GLY A 268 -3.38 3.57 -10.39
CA GLY A 268 -2.95 3.49 -11.79
C GLY A 268 -1.50 2.97 -11.97
N MET A 269 -0.66 3.09 -10.94
CA MET A 269 0.70 2.55 -10.88
C MET A 269 0.77 1.08 -10.46
N ALA A 270 -0.37 0.41 -10.37
CA ALA A 270 -0.45 -1.04 -10.44
C ALA A 270 0.07 -1.48 -11.82
N ARG A 271 1.39 -1.39 -12.04
CA ARG A 271 2.06 -1.83 -13.26
C ARG A 271 1.60 -3.26 -13.46
N VAL A 272 0.90 -3.49 -14.56
CA VAL A 272 0.51 -4.84 -14.92
C VAL A 272 1.80 -5.63 -15.07
N VAL A 273 2.04 -6.53 -14.13
CA VAL A 273 3.13 -7.49 -14.22
C VAL A 273 2.64 -8.58 -15.16
N TRP A 274 3.05 -8.48 -16.42
CA TRP A 274 2.86 -9.54 -17.38
C TRP A 274 3.91 -10.61 -17.12
N SER A 275 3.47 -11.86 -16.94
CA SER A 275 4.39 -12.98 -16.97
C SER A 275 4.98 -13.12 -18.37
N THR A 276 6.30 -13.24 -18.45
CA THR A 276 7.01 -13.55 -19.70
C THR A 276 7.03 -15.05 -20.00
N THR A 277 6.69 -15.88 -19.00
CA THR A 277 6.63 -17.34 -19.12
C THR A 277 5.18 -17.80 -19.27
N ALA A 278 4.98 -18.75 -20.18
CA ALA A 278 3.68 -19.37 -20.39
C ALA A 278 3.31 -20.23 -19.17
N THR A 279 2.13 -20.00 -18.60
CA THR A 279 1.61 -20.78 -17.47
C THR A 279 0.69 -21.89 -17.99
N PRO A 280 1.04 -23.18 -17.83
CA PRO A 280 0.22 -24.28 -18.31
C PRO A 280 -1.05 -24.46 -17.47
N ILE A 281 -2.15 -24.85 -18.13
CA ILE A 281 -3.48 -24.95 -17.51
C ILE A 281 -3.56 -26.01 -16.41
N ASP A 282 -2.79 -27.08 -16.53
CA ASP A 282 -2.83 -28.21 -15.59
C ASP A 282 -2.32 -27.81 -14.20
N LYS A 283 -1.47 -26.78 -14.13
CA LYS A 283 -0.92 -26.27 -12.87
C LYS A 283 -1.82 -25.25 -12.18
N LEU A 284 -2.89 -24.77 -12.82
CA LEU A 284 -3.72 -23.68 -12.27
C LEU A 284 -4.35 -24.05 -10.93
N ASN A 285 -4.77 -25.30 -10.75
CA ASN A 285 -5.34 -25.78 -9.49
C ASN A 285 -4.32 -25.70 -8.34
N ASP A 286 -3.07 -26.08 -8.58
CA ASP A 286 -2.01 -26.05 -7.58
C ASP A 286 -1.56 -24.61 -7.30
N LEU A 287 -1.39 -23.81 -8.36
CA LEU A 287 -1.07 -22.38 -8.26
C LEU A 287 -2.15 -21.58 -7.53
N SER A 288 -3.42 -22.02 -7.59
CA SER A 288 -4.50 -21.37 -6.85
C SER A 288 -4.33 -21.45 -5.34
N LYS A 289 -3.68 -22.51 -4.85
CA LYS A 289 -3.46 -22.75 -3.43
C LYS A 289 -2.19 -22.07 -2.92
N SER A 290 -1.14 -22.03 -3.75
CA SER A 290 0.19 -21.53 -3.37
C SER A 290 0.44 -20.07 -3.75
N SER A 291 -0.02 -19.63 -4.93
CA SER A 291 0.42 -18.34 -5.52
C SER A 291 -0.69 -17.34 -5.81
N TYR A 292 -1.96 -17.71 -5.67
CA TYR A 292 -3.04 -16.75 -5.94
C TYR A 292 -3.32 -15.85 -4.73
N PRO A 293 -3.57 -14.55 -4.95
CA PRO A 293 -4.19 -13.72 -3.93
C PRO A 293 -5.61 -14.21 -3.65
N LEU A 294 -6.13 -13.90 -2.47
CA LEU A 294 -7.43 -14.37 -1.99
C LEU A 294 -8.59 -14.07 -2.97
N CYS A 295 -8.54 -12.92 -3.67
CA CYS A 295 -9.52 -12.53 -4.67
C CYS A 295 -9.56 -13.50 -5.87
N MET A 296 -8.40 -13.91 -6.39
CA MET A 296 -8.32 -14.81 -7.53
C MET A 296 -8.54 -16.27 -7.13
N ARG A 297 -8.08 -16.66 -5.93
CA ARG A 297 -8.36 -17.99 -5.36
C ARG A 297 -9.86 -18.22 -5.18
N THR A 298 -10.58 -17.21 -4.67
CA THR A 298 -12.04 -17.26 -4.53
C THR A 298 -12.74 -17.47 -5.88
N LEU A 299 -12.32 -16.74 -6.92
CA LEU A 299 -12.89 -16.88 -8.26
C LEU A 299 -12.60 -18.27 -8.86
N HIS A 300 -11.38 -18.78 -8.68
CA HIS A 300 -11.00 -20.11 -9.15
C HIS A 300 -11.81 -21.21 -8.47
N GLU A 301 -11.95 -21.17 -7.14
CA GLU A 301 -12.77 -22.13 -6.39
C GLU A 301 -14.26 -22.06 -6.77
N ALA A 302 -14.79 -20.85 -6.93
CA ALA A 302 -16.18 -20.66 -7.37
C ALA A 302 -16.42 -21.23 -8.77
N LEU A 303 -15.48 -21.05 -9.69
CA LEU A 303 -15.54 -21.63 -11.04
C LEU A 303 -15.53 -23.17 -10.98
N CYS A 304 -14.64 -23.76 -10.19
CA CYS A 304 -14.52 -25.22 -10.07
C CYS A 304 -15.76 -25.85 -9.42
N ASN A 305 -16.32 -25.20 -8.39
CA ASN A 305 -17.48 -25.72 -7.65
C ASN A 305 -18.80 -25.52 -8.42
N ASN A 306 -19.01 -24.34 -9.00
CA ASN A 306 -20.27 -23.99 -9.65
C ASN A 306 -20.29 -24.30 -11.14
N SER A 307 -19.13 -24.61 -11.74
CA SER A 307 -18.93 -24.79 -13.19
C SER A 307 -19.45 -23.61 -14.01
N HIS A 308 -19.46 -22.41 -13.42
CA HIS A 308 -19.89 -21.17 -14.05
C HIS A 308 -19.39 -19.96 -13.26
N LEU A 309 -19.15 -18.85 -13.96
CA LEU A 309 -18.94 -17.53 -13.37
C LEU A 309 -19.77 -16.49 -14.12
N LYS A 310 -20.31 -15.51 -13.39
CA LYS A 310 -20.97 -14.32 -13.93
C LYS A 310 -19.98 -13.40 -14.66
N ASN A 311 -20.48 -12.44 -15.43
CA ASN A 311 -19.67 -11.64 -16.37
C ASN A 311 -18.48 -10.93 -15.72
N SER A 312 -18.72 -10.19 -14.64
CA SER A 312 -17.67 -9.48 -13.90
C SER A 312 -16.60 -10.42 -13.34
N GLY A 313 -16.99 -11.60 -12.85
CA GLY A 313 -16.06 -12.64 -12.40
C GLY A 313 -15.24 -13.25 -13.54
N ARG A 314 -15.85 -13.52 -14.70
CA ARG A 314 -15.13 -13.98 -15.89
C ARG A 314 -14.11 -12.95 -16.36
N MET A 315 -14.46 -11.67 -16.32
CA MET A 315 -13.56 -10.60 -16.74
C MET A 315 -12.39 -10.42 -15.77
N GLN A 316 -12.66 -10.31 -14.47
CA GLN A 316 -11.62 -10.19 -13.43
C GLN A 316 -10.66 -11.39 -13.47
N TYR A 317 -11.18 -12.62 -13.50
CA TYR A 317 -10.35 -13.81 -13.49
C TYR A 317 -9.67 -14.06 -14.85
N GLY A 318 -10.39 -13.88 -15.96
CA GLY A 318 -9.86 -14.10 -17.31
C GLY A 318 -8.70 -13.16 -17.64
N LEU A 319 -8.81 -11.88 -17.25
CA LEU A 319 -7.70 -10.93 -17.43
C LEU A 319 -6.53 -11.26 -16.51
N PHE A 320 -6.78 -11.71 -15.28
CA PHE A 320 -5.71 -12.19 -14.40
C PHE A 320 -4.96 -13.39 -14.99
N LEU A 321 -5.69 -14.39 -15.53
CA LEU A 321 -5.10 -15.57 -16.20
C LEU A 321 -4.22 -15.17 -17.39
N LYS A 322 -4.71 -14.23 -18.21
CA LYS A 322 -3.92 -13.64 -19.30
C LYS A 322 -2.64 -12.98 -18.76
N GLY A 323 -2.75 -12.23 -17.66
CA GLY A 323 -1.60 -11.56 -17.04
C GLY A 323 -0.55 -12.51 -16.47
N ILE A 324 -0.93 -13.68 -15.95
CA ILE A 324 0.02 -14.71 -15.47
C ILE A 324 0.59 -15.58 -16.61
N GLY A 325 0.26 -15.27 -17.88
CA GLY A 325 0.83 -15.94 -19.04
C GLY A 325 0.07 -17.17 -19.53
N VAL A 326 -1.21 -17.35 -19.18
CA VAL A 326 -2.05 -18.37 -19.83
C VAL A 326 -2.30 -17.93 -21.27
N THR A 327 -2.01 -18.81 -22.24
CA THR A 327 -2.20 -18.50 -23.66
C THR A 327 -3.68 -18.46 -24.04
N LEU A 328 -4.03 -17.84 -25.17
CA LEU A 328 -5.43 -17.79 -25.62
C LEU A 328 -6.00 -19.20 -25.85
N GLU A 329 -5.25 -20.09 -26.48
CA GLU A 329 -5.68 -21.45 -26.78
C GLU A 329 -5.93 -22.25 -25.50
N ASP A 330 -5.03 -22.09 -24.55
CA ASP A 330 -5.11 -22.69 -23.23
C ASP A 330 -6.28 -22.12 -22.42
N ALA A 331 -6.52 -20.80 -22.49
CA ALA A 331 -7.66 -20.17 -21.85
C ALA A 331 -8.98 -20.71 -22.42
N LEU A 332 -9.12 -20.83 -23.74
CA LEU A 332 -10.32 -21.40 -24.35
C LEU A 332 -10.55 -22.85 -23.91
N ARG A 333 -9.49 -23.68 -23.88
CA ARG A 333 -9.55 -25.05 -23.38
C ARG A 333 -9.96 -25.10 -21.90
N PHE A 334 -9.36 -24.25 -21.07
CA PHE A 334 -9.65 -24.16 -19.64
C PHE A 334 -11.11 -23.76 -19.37
N TRP A 335 -11.59 -22.67 -19.98
CA TRP A 335 -12.96 -22.19 -19.78
C TRP A 335 -14.00 -23.17 -20.32
N SER A 336 -13.74 -23.79 -21.48
CA SER A 336 -14.61 -24.83 -22.05
C SER A 336 -14.73 -26.03 -21.11
N HIS A 337 -13.60 -26.53 -20.61
CA HIS A 337 -13.60 -27.64 -19.65
C HIS A 337 -14.28 -27.28 -18.33
N ALA A 338 -14.02 -26.09 -17.79
CA ALA A 338 -14.60 -25.64 -16.53
C ALA A 338 -16.14 -25.47 -16.60
N PHE A 339 -16.69 -25.11 -17.77
CA PHE A 339 -18.13 -24.96 -17.98
C PHE A 339 -18.84 -26.23 -18.45
N ALA A 340 -18.09 -27.28 -18.82
CA ALA A 340 -18.62 -28.49 -19.43
C ALA A 340 -19.73 -29.20 -18.64
N LYS A 341 -19.78 -29.04 -17.31
CA LYS A 341 -20.84 -29.63 -16.48
C LYS A 341 -22.22 -28.98 -16.69
N LYS A 342 -22.27 -27.73 -17.17
CA LYS A 342 -23.50 -26.94 -17.32
C LYS A 342 -23.78 -26.48 -18.74
N ILE A 343 -22.75 -26.38 -19.57
CA ILE A 343 -22.80 -25.79 -20.91
C ILE A 343 -22.12 -26.76 -21.87
N ASP A 344 -22.77 -27.05 -22.99
CA ASP A 344 -22.17 -27.89 -24.03
C ASP A 344 -21.10 -27.12 -24.83
N GLY A 345 -20.24 -27.85 -25.54
CA GLY A 345 -19.13 -27.23 -26.29
C GLY A 345 -19.61 -26.26 -27.37
N VAL A 346 -20.79 -26.49 -27.96
CA VAL A 346 -21.34 -25.67 -29.04
C VAL A 346 -21.91 -24.35 -28.50
N ALA A 347 -22.67 -24.38 -27.39
CA ALA A 347 -23.15 -23.16 -26.74
C ALA A 347 -21.99 -22.39 -26.10
N PHE A 348 -20.95 -23.07 -25.61
CA PHE A 348 -19.73 -22.42 -25.14
C PHE A 348 -19.09 -21.58 -26.25
N GLU A 349 -18.88 -22.18 -27.42
CA GLU A 349 -18.26 -21.51 -28.56
C GLU A 349 -19.08 -20.30 -29.01
N LYS A 350 -20.41 -20.43 -29.05
CA LYS A 350 -21.31 -19.35 -29.46
C LYS A 350 -21.41 -18.20 -28.44
N LYS A 351 -21.50 -18.51 -27.14
CA LYS A 351 -21.80 -17.51 -26.09
C LYS A 351 -20.56 -16.94 -25.39
N TYR A 352 -19.46 -17.69 -25.32
CA TYR A 352 -18.32 -17.34 -24.43
C TYR A 352 -16.98 -17.24 -25.15
N ALA A 353 -16.71 -18.05 -26.18
CA ALA A 353 -15.41 -18.04 -26.85
C ALA A 353 -15.05 -16.66 -27.44
N TYR A 354 -16.03 -15.95 -28.02
CA TYR A 354 -15.86 -14.56 -28.49
C TYR A 354 -15.38 -13.63 -27.38
N SER A 355 -16.03 -13.66 -26.21
CA SER A 355 -15.65 -12.80 -25.07
C SER A 355 -14.23 -13.07 -24.59
N ILE A 356 -13.79 -14.34 -24.60
CA ILE A 356 -12.43 -14.73 -24.22
C ILE A 356 -11.42 -14.25 -25.26
N ARG A 357 -11.69 -14.41 -26.57
CA ARG A 357 -10.83 -13.88 -27.65
C ARG A 357 -10.67 -12.37 -27.57
N HIS A 358 -11.76 -11.68 -27.21
CA HIS A 358 -11.76 -10.24 -27.01
C HIS A 358 -10.89 -9.82 -25.81
N TYR A 359 -10.89 -10.55 -24.69
CA TYR A 359 -9.97 -10.28 -23.56
C TYR A 359 -8.50 -10.31 -23.98
N PHE A 360 -8.15 -11.17 -24.94
CA PHE A 360 -6.79 -11.31 -25.48
C PHE A 360 -6.49 -10.37 -26.67
N GLY A 361 -7.45 -9.54 -27.10
CA GLY A 361 -7.26 -8.55 -28.15
C GLY A 361 -7.20 -9.11 -29.58
N LYS A 362 -7.65 -10.36 -29.81
CA LYS A 362 -7.65 -10.97 -31.15
C LYS A 362 -8.92 -10.71 -31.97
N GLU A 363 -9.93 -10.04 -31.42
CA GLU A 363 -11.18 -9.67 -32.09
C GLU A 363 -11.65 -8.26 -31.65
N GLY A 364 -12.41 -7.53 -32.49
CA GLY A 364 -12.91 -6.17 -32.22
C GLY A 364 -11.95 -5.04 -32.59
N ARG A 365 -12.00 -3.89 -31.88
CA ARG A 365 -11.10 -2.71 -32.04
C ARG A 365 -9.61 -2.98 -31.70
N GLN A 366 -9.22 -4.25 -31.47
CA GLN A 366 -7.88 -4.66 -31.01
C GLN A 366 -7.44 -3.99 -29.70
N THR A 367 -8.38 -3.64 -28.82
CA THR A 367 -8.05 -3.06 -27.52
C THR A 367 -7.51 -4.15 -26.59
N ASN A 368 -6.22 -4.09 -26.29
CA ASN A 368 -5.55 -5.04 -25.41
C ASN A 368 -5.94 -4.79 -23.94
N TYR A 369 -7.03 -5.42 -23.48
CA TYR A 369 -7.51 -5.25 -22.09
C TYR A 369 -6.41 -5.61 -21.07
N THR A 370 -6.19 -4.68 -20.15
CA THR A 370 -5.25 -4.85 -19.05
C THR A 370 -5.90 -5.57 -17.87
N PRO A 371 -5.19 -6.50 -17.22
CA PRO A 371 -5.53 -7.03 -15.91
C PRO A 371 -5.93 -5.93 -14.92
N TYR A 372 -6.90 -6.23 -14.07
CA TYR A 372 -7.41 -5.28 -13.10
C TYR A 372 -6.44 -5.12 -11.93
N GLY A 373 -6.08 -3.86 -11.63
CA GLY A 373 -5.38 -3.51 -10.39
C GLY A 373 -6.27 -3.65 -9.16
N CYS A 374 -5.65 -3.72 -7.97
CA CYS A 374 -6.37 -3.93 -6.70
C CYS A 374 -7.45 -2.87 -6.48
N GLN A 375 -7.19 -1.60 -6.77
CA GLN A 375 -8.19 -0.54 -6.58
C GLN A 375 -9.45 -0.74 -7.43
N LYS A 376 -9.31 -1.12 -8.70
CA LYS A 376 -10.46 -1.40 -9.56
C LYS A 376 -11.29 -2.55 -8.99
N ILE A 377 -10.61 -3.58 -8.48
CA ILE A 377 -11.25 -4.73 -7.84
C ILE A 377 -11.94 -4.34 -6.53
N ILE A 378 -11.35 -3.43 -5.73
CA ILE A 378 -11.91 -2.94 -4.44
C ILE A 378 -13.12 -2.03 -4.67
N SER A 379 -13.10 -1.20 -5.71
CA SER A 379 -14.16 -0.24 -6.04
C SER A 379 -15.31 -0.83 -6.85
N SER A 380 -15.16 -2.06 -7.35
CA SER A 380 -16.20 -2.74 -8.12
C SER A 380 -17.41 -3.08 -7.24
N ALA A 381 -18.62 -2.84 -7.74
CA ALA A 381 -19.84 -3.31 -7.09
C ALA A 381 -19.95 -4.84 -7.21
N VAL A 382 -20.30 -5.52 -6.12
CA VAL A 382 -20.46 -6.99 -6.06
C VAL A 382 -21.88 -7.29 -5.57
N GLY A 383 -22.69 -7.92 -6.42
CA GLY A 383 -24.06 -8.31 -6.10
C GLY A 383 -24.17 -9.72 -5.49
N PRO A 384 -25.38 -10.11 -5.03
CA PRO A 384 -25.62 -11.45 -4.51
C PRO A 384 -25.28 -12.56 -5.53
N GLY A 385 -24.58 -13.60 -5.06
CA GLY A 385 -24.14 -14.72 -5.90
C GLY A 385 -23.03 -14.36 -6.90
N GLU A 386 -22.38 -13.21 -6.74
CA GLU A 386 -21.16 -12.84 -7.46
C GLU A 386 -19.93 -13.09 -6.57
N TYR A 387 -18.85 -13.58 -7.20
CA TYR A 387 -17.63 -13.96 -6.51
C TYR A 387 -16.43 -13.05 -6.87
N HIS A 388 -16.66 -12.00 -7.67
CA HIS A 388 -15.64 -11.02 -8.03
C HIS A 388 -15.46 -9.98 -6.93
N GLY A 389 -14.52 -9.05 -7.13
CA GLY A 389 -14.16 -8.04 -6.15
C GLY A 389 -13.08 -8.48 -5.18
N CYS A 390 -12.75 -7.60 -4.24
CA CYS A 390 -11.78 -7.85 -3.17
C CYS A 390 -12.47 -8.52 -1.97
N PRO A 391 -12.08 -9.75 -1.57
CA PRO A 391 -12.64 -10.43 -0.41
C PRO A 391 -12.53 -9.61 0.89
N PHE A 392 -11.43 -8.89 1.08
CA PHE A 392 -11.21 -8.03 2.25
C PHE A 392 -12.18 -6.84 2.31
N ARG A 393 -12.82 -6.46 1.20
CA ARG A 393 -13.80 -5.37 1.13
C ARG A 393 -15.25 -5.87 1.14
N HIS A 394 -15.55 -6.90 0.35
CA HIS A 394 -16.94 -7.27 0.05
C HIS A 394 -17.45 -8.51 0.80
N MET A 395 -16.57 -9.34 1.37
CA MET A 395 -17.01 -10.42 2.26
C MET A 395 -17.26 -9.86 3.65
N ASP A 396 -18.30 -10.36 4.31
CA ASP A 396 -18.53 -10.07 5.73
C ASP A 396 -17.47 -10.76 6.60
N ARG A 397 -17.34 -10.29 7.85
CA ARG A 397 -16.31 -10.72 8.79
C ARG A 397 -16.37 -12.23 9.05
N ASP A 398 -17.56 -12.81 9.17
CA ASP A 398 -17.73 -14.22 9.51
C ASP A 398 -17.39 -15.13 8.33
N SER A 399 -17.89 -14.79 7.13
CA SER A 399 -17.54 -15.49 5.89
C SER A 399 -16.03 -15.44 5.61
N LEU A 400 -15.41 -14.27 5.80
CA LEU A 400 -13.97 -14.10 5.62
C LEU A 400 -13.18 -14.92 6.65
N CYS A 401 -13.60 -14.91 7.92
CA CYS A 401 -12.99 -15.71 8.98
C CYS A 401 -13.06 -17.22 8.67
N GLN A 402 -14.23 -17.71 8.27
CA GLN A 402 -14.42 -19.11 7.91
C GLN A 402 -13.52 -19.51 6.73
N LYS A 403 -13.40 -18.63 5.74
CA LYS A 403 -12.60 -18.89 4.55
C LYS A 403 -11.11 -18.92 4.84
N LEU A 404 -10.59 -17.96 5.61
CA LEU A 404 -9.19 -17.95 6.06
C LEU A 404 -8.87 -19.20 6.91
N THR A 405 -9.78 -19.57 7.81
CA THR A 405 -9.65 -20.79 8.64
C THR A 405 -9.62 -22.05 7.76
N SER A 406 -10.47 -22.12 6.73
CA SER A 406 -10.52 -23.27 5.80
C SER A 406 -9.21 -23.45 5.02
N TYR A 407 -8.40 -22.40 4.91
CA TYR A 407 -7.10 -22.44 4.26
C TYR A 407 -5.95 -22.74 5.21
N GLY A 408 -6.24 -23.05 6.48
CA GLY A 408 -5.24 -23.41 7.49
C GLY A 408 -4.54 -22.23 8.13
N ILE A 409 -5.10 -21.02 8.05
CA ILE A 409 -4.55 -19.84 8.72
C ILE A 409 -4.88 -19.89 10.21
N PHE A 410 -3.86 -19.71 11.05
CA PHE A 410 -4.02 -19.69 12.50
C PHE A 410 -4.96 -18.56 12.97
N ALA A 411 -5.65 -18.78 14.09
CA ALA A 411 -6.65 -17.85 14.61
C ALA A 411 -6.08 -16.45 14.90
N THR A 412 -4.84 -16.36 15.41
CA THR A 412 -4.17 -15.08 15.70
C THR A 412 -3.94 -14.24 14.43
N ASN A 413 -3.45 -14.87 13.37
CA ASN A 413 -3.24 -14.21 12.08
C ASN A 413 -4.58 -13.86 11.41
N THR A 414 -5.60 -14.71 11.60
CA THR A 414 -6.95 -14.43 11.10
C THR A 414 -7.51 -13.17 11.75
N THR A 415 -7.39 -13.01 13.07
CA THR A 415 -7.88 -11.79 13.76
C THR A 415 -7.19 -10.53 13.27
N GLU A 416 -5.86 -10.57 13.07
CA GLU A 416 -5.09 -9.43 12.55
C GLU A 416 -5.53 -9.02 11.15
N ILE A 417 -5.72 -10.00 10.24
CA ILE A 417 -6.22 -9.75 8.88
C ILE A 417 -7.63 -9.15 8.91
N LEU A 418 -8.51 -9.66 9.77
CA LEU A 418 -9.89 -9.17 9.90
C LEU A 418 -9.96 -7.74 10.43
N ASP A 419 -9.06 -7.37 11.34
CA ASP A 419 -9.03 -6.02 11.90
C ASP A 419 -8.46 -5.01 10.89
N LEU A 420 -7.42 -5.37 10.14
CA LEU A 420 -6.93 -4.57 9.01
C LEU A 420 -8.02 -4.35 7.94
N ALA A 421 -8.79 -5.40 7.63
CA ALA A 421 -9.90 -5.30 6.68
C ALA A 421 -11.03 -4.39 7.20
N LYS A 422 -11.35 -4.47 8.51
CA LYS A 422 -12.36 -3.62 9.16
C LYS A 422 -11.97 -2.14 9.13
N ASP A 423 -10.68 -1.85 9.28
CA ASP A 423 -10.12 -0.49 9.27
C ASP A 423 -9.97 0.08 7.84
N GLY A 424 -10.50 -0.60 6.82
CA GLY A 424 -10.42 -0.15 5.42
C GLY A 424 -9.05 -0.37 4.77
N GLN A 425 -8.10 -1.00 5.46
CA GLN A 425 -6.73 -1.22 5.02
C GLN A 425 -6.60 -2.51 4.20
N TYR A 426 -7.36 -2.64 3.12
CA TYR A 426 -7.47 -3.88 2.33
C TYR A 426 -6.15 -4.36 1.73
N HIS A 427 -5.27 -3.43 1.34
CA HIS A 427 -3.94 -3.76 0.79
C HIS A 427 -3.05 -4.38 1.87
N LEU A 428 -3.10 -3.85 3.10
CA LEU A 428 -2.35 -4.39 4.24
C LEU A 428 -2.91 -5.74 4.69
N ALA A 429 -4.23 -5.92 4.68
CA ALA A 429 -4.85 -7.22 4.93
C ALA A 429 -4.39 -8.28 3.90
N CYS A 430 -4.30 -7.90 2.62
CA CYS A 430 -3.78 -8.77 1.56
C CYS A 430 -2.28 -9.06 1.73
N ALA A 431 -1.47 -8.07 2.11
CA ALA A 431 -0.06 -8.26 2.39
C ALA A 431 0.18 -9.16 3.62
N LYS A 432 -0.65 -9.04 4.65
CA LYS A 432 -0.61 -9.93 5.81
C LYS A 432 -1.00 -11.36 5.44
N TYR A 433 -2.04 -11.53 4.62
CA TYR A 433 -2.37 -12.83 4.05
C TYR A 433 -1.20 -13.43 3.24
N PHE A 434 -0.51 -12.63 2.43
CA PHE A 434 0.69 -13.06 1.70
C PHE A 434 1.78 -13.54 2.66
N GLU A 435 2.09 -12.75 3.69
CA GLU A 435 3.10 -13.07 4.71
C GLU A 435 2.85 -14.42 5.35
N VAL A 436 1.60 -14.69 5.74
CA VAL A 436 1.21 -15.93 6.41
C VAL A 436 1.29 -17.13 5.48
N VAL A 437 0.92 -16.96 4.20
CA VAL A 437 0.95 -18.06 3.23
C VAL A 437 2.39 -18.44 2.85
N HIS A 438 3.31 -17.47 2.79
CA HIS A 438 4.69 -17.69 2.34
C HIS A 438 5.70 -17.78 3.49
N ASN A 439 5.28 -17.56 4.74
CA ASN A 439 6.15 -17.35 5.90
C ASN A 439 7.21 -16.26 5.69
N LYS A 440 6.97 -15.34 4.76
CA LYS A 440 7.86 -14.24 4.36
C LYS A 440 7.02 -13.05 3.91
N PRO A 441 7.32 -11.82 4.36
CA PRO A 441 6.61 -10.63 3.90
C PRO A 441 6.92 -10.34 2.42
N ALA A 442 6.03 -9.61 1.76
CA ALA A 442 6.32 -9.08 0.44
C ALA A 442 7.45 -8.02 0.53
N SER A 443 8.36 -8.07 -0.43
CA SER A 443 9.42 -7.07 -0.64
C SER A 443 8.87 -5.74 -1.16
N LYS A 444 7.76 -5.77 -1.91
CA LYS A 444 7.14 -4.59 -2.51
C LYS A 444 5.65 -4.45 -2.14
N PRO A 445 5.08 -3.23 -2.20
CA PRO A 445 3.66 -3.03 -1.99
C PRO A 445 2.81 -3.81 -3.00
N LEU A 446 1.88 -4.64 -2.51
CA LEU A 446 1.02 -5.50 -3.33
C LEU A 446 -0.20 -4.74 -3.87
N LEU A 447 0.00 -3.96 -4.93
CA LEU A 447 -1.04 -3.12 -5.55
C LEU A 447 -1.74 -3.77 -6.76
N HIS A 448 -1.31 -4.97 -7.16
CA HIS A 448 -1.88 -5.68 -8.31
C HIS A 448 -1.92 -7.20 -8.06
N PRO A 449 -3.01 -7.93 -8.42
CA PRO A 449 -3.07 -9.39 -8.28
C PRO A 449 -1.96 -10.14 -9.02
N ASN A 450 -1.63 -9.74 -10.26
CA ASN A 450 -0.49 -10.29 -10.98
C ASN A 450 0.88 -9.97 -10.34
N ALA A 451 1.03 -8.84 -9.65
CA ALA A 451 2.26 -8.56 -8.90
C ALA A 451 2.38 -9.48 -7.69
N TYR A 452 1.28 -9.68 -6.94
CA TYR A 452 1.20 -10.70 -5.89
C TYR A 452 1.63 -12.08 -6.42
N PHE A 453 1.07 -12.49 -7.56
CA PHE A 453 1.40 -13.78 -8.16
C PHE A 453 2.89 -13.88 -8.52
N ALA A 454 3.44 -12.89 -9.22
CA ALA A 454 4.84 -12.88 -9.61
C ALA A 454 5.78 -12.95 -8.39
N GLU A 455 5.48 -12.19 -7.33
CA GLU A 455 6.28 -12.17 -6.11
C GLU A 455 6.19 -13.48 -5.33
N SER A 456 5.00 -14.07 -5.25
CA SER A 456 4.83 -15.43 -4.72
C SER A 456 5.68 -16.45 -5.47
N ARG A 457 5.70 -16.37 -6.81
CA ARG A 457 6.47 -17.29 -7.64
C ARG A 457 7.97 -17.16 -7.38
N VAL A 458 8.48 -15.94 -7.20
CA VAL A 458 9.90 -15.69 -6.88
C VAL A 458 10.27 -16.37 -5.57
N ILE A 459 9.49 -16.15 -4.50
CA ILE A 459 9.76 -16.74 -3.18
C ILE A 459 9.77 -18.28 -3.25
N LEU A 460 8.78 -18.87 -3.90
CA LEU A 460 8.69 -20.34 -3.99
C LEU A 460 9.81 -20.95 -4.84
N THR A 461 10.28 -20.27 -5.88
CA THR A 461 11.43 -20.75 -6.66
C THR A 461 12.75 -20.62 -5.91
N GLU A 462 12.93 -19.55 -5.14
CA GLU A 462 14.13 -19.38 -4.29
C GLU A 462 14.19 -20.46 -3.19
N ASP A 463 13.07 -20.80 -2.58
CA ASP A 463 12.99 -21.86 -1.57
C ASP A 463 13.18 -23.26 -2.18
N ASP A 464 12.72 -23.50 -3.42
CA ASP A 464 12.97 -24.75 -4.15
C ASP A 464 14.46 -24.93 -4.50
N ASP A 465 15.16 -23.86 -4.86
CA ASP A 465 16.59 -23.92 -5.20
C ASP A 465 17.46 -23.99 -3.93
N ALA A 466 17.10 -23.30 -2.85
CA ALA A 466 17.75 -23.45 -1.55
C ALA A 466 17.61 -24.87 -0.97
N ASN A 467 16.44 -25.52 -1.15
CA ASN A 467 16.24 -26.90 -0.72
C ASN A 467 17.00 -27.92 -1.59
N LYS A 468 17.21 -27.65 -2.89
CA LYS A 468 18.03 -28.52 -3.76
C LYS A 468 19.53 -28.45 -3.45
N ASP A 469 20.03 -27.31 -2.97
CA ASP A 469 21.42 -27.19 -2.55
C ASP A 469 21.67 -27.90 -1.21
N ILE A 470 20.67 -28.01 -0.33
CA ILE A 470 20.75 -28.80 0.92
C ILE A 470 20.75 -30.31 0.64
N ASP A 471 20.04 -30.77 -0.40
CA ASP A 471 19.94 -32.20 -0.74
C ASP A 471 21.12 -32.73 -1.57
N LYS A 472 21.99 -31.85 -2.09
CA LYS A 472 23.22 -32.26 -2.82
C LYS A 472 24.41 -32.62 -1.92
N ASP A 473 24.37 -32.23 -0.63
CA ASP A 473 25.45 -32.52 0.33
C ASP A 473 25.24 -33.81 1.14
N ARG A 474 24.32 -34.69 0.72
CA ARG A 474 24.10 -35.98 1.39
C ARG A 474 24.17 -37.20 0.44
N PHE A 475 25.37 -37.81 0.49
CA PHE A 475 25.76 -39.24 0.30
C PHE A 475 26.27 -39.72 -1.07
N PRO A 476 27.07 -40.84 -1.14
CA PRO A 476 27.85 -41.55 -0.09
C PRO A 476 29.29 -41.98 -0.51
N GLN A 477 30.19 -42.19 0.46
CA GLN A 477 31.38 -43.06 0.30
C GLN A 477 31.06 -44.51 0.72
N GLY A 478 31.56 -45.48 -0.03
CA GLY A 478 31.00 -46.84 -0.09
C GLY A 478 31.73 -48.00 0.58
N THR A 479 31.10 -49.16 0.37
CA THR A 479 31.58 -50.57 0.30
C THR A 479 32.06 -51.31 1.56
N THR A 480 31.33 -52.38 1.94
CA THR A 480 31.73 -53.81 1.81
C THR A 480 30.66 -54.81 2.33
N GLY A 481 30.40 -55.89 1.58
CA GLY A 481 30.18 -57.27 2.09
C GLY A 481 28.79 -57.78 2.58
N THR A 482 27.99 -58.35 1.66
CA THR A 482 27.10 -59.57 1.63
C THR A 482 26.79 -60.43 2.91
N PRO A 483 25.79 -61.36 2.89
CA PRO A 483 24.32 -61.20 3.09
C PRO A 483 23.72 -62.12 4.20
N SER A 484 22.47 -61.90 4.66
CA SER A 484 21.58 -63.00 5.13
C SER A 484 20.14 -62.57 5.50
N ASN A 485 19.23 -63.54 5.31
CA ASN A 485 17.78 -63.61 5.52
C ASN A 485 17.21 -63.06 6.84
N GLY A 486 15.91 -62.70 6.83
CA GLY A 486 15.05 -62.87 8.01
C GLY A 486 13.82 -61.96 8.11
N SER A 487 12.64 -62.54 7.90
CA SER A 487 11.31 -62.00 8.21
C SER A 487 11.12 -61.62 9.70
N SER A 488 10.38 -60.53 10.01
CA SER A 488 9.10 -60.57 10.77
C SER A 488 8.62 -59.22 11.34
N ARG A 489 7.35 -58.91 11.04
CA ARG A 489 6.26 -58.26 11.82
C ARG A 489 6.57 -57.66 13.21
N ARG A 490 6.06 -56.42 13.43
CA ARG A 490 5.01 -55.98 14.39
C ARG A 490 5.05 -54.42 14.48
N ASN A 491 4.02 -53.69 14.07
CA ASN A 491 2.79 -53.31 14.81
C ASN A 491 3.07 -52.50 16.09
N ASP A 492 2.68 -51.22 16.11
CA ASP A 492 1.96 -50.63 17.24
C ASP A 492 1.20 -49.36 16.85
N ARG A 493 -0.11 -49.39 17.16
CA ARG A 493 -1.08 -48.29 17.12
C ARG A 493 -1.36 -47.87 18.56
N TYR A 494 -1.45 -46.57 18.83
CA TYR A 494 -2.35 -45.97 19.85
C TYR A 494 -2.71 -44.57 19.31
N SER A 495 -3.96 -44.21 18.99
CA SER A 495 -5.26 -44.19 19.71
C SER A 495 -5.44 -42.96 20.61
N THR A 496 -6.32 -42.09 20.12
CA THR A 496 -7.08 -41.00 20.74
C THR A 496 -7.87 -41.44 21.98
N PRO A 497 -8.34 -40.47 22.81
CA PRO A 497 -9.56 -40.63 23.58
C PRO A 497 -10.62 -39.55 23.25
N SER A 498 -11.88 -40.00 23.23
CA SER A 498 -13.12 -39.21 23.19
C SER A 498 -14.06 -39.70 24.30
N ARG A 499 -14.85 -38.80 24.90
CA ARG A 499 -16.19 -39.02 25.51
C ARG A 499 -16.76 -37.66 26.00
N ASN A 500 -17.82 -37.12 25.37
CA ASN A 500 -19.27 -37.26 25.62
C ASN A 500 -19.81 -36.64 26.93
N THR A 501 -20.75 -35.69 26.86
CA THR A 501 -22.22 -35.91 27.04
C THR A 501 -23.02 -34.60 27.00
N ASP A 502 -24.27 -34.72 26.53
CA ASP A 502 -25.30 -33.71 26.26
C ASP A 502 -25.85 -32.95 27.49
N PHE A 503 -26.45 -31.76 27.28
CA PHE A 503 -27.68 -31.35 27.98
C PHE A 503 -28.43 -30.21 27.26
N THR A 504 -29.75 -30.38 27.21
CA THR A 504 -30.81 -29.55 26.61
C THR A 504 -31.21 -28.34 27.45
N GLY A 505 -31.73 -27.27 26.83
CA GLY A 505 -32.65 -26.32 27.51
C GLY A 505 -32.74 -24.92 26.88
N THR A 506 -33.83 -24.64 26.17
CA THR A 506 -34.32 -23.28 25.85
C THR A 506 -35.08 -22.68 27.04
N PRO A 507 -35.16 -21.35 27.12
CA PRO A 507 -36.49 -20.74 27.30
C PRO A 507 -36.75 -19.45 26.49
N LYS A 508 -38.05 -19.27 26.25
CA LYS A 508 -38.79 -18.19 25.56
C LYS A 508 -38.54 -16.78 26.13
N ARG A 509 -38.66 -15.74 25.27
CA ARG A 509 -39.48 -14.53 25.52
C ARG A 509 -39.64 -13.62 24.28
N ASN A 510 -40.90 -13.29 23.98
CA ASN A 510 -41.53 -12.01 23.56
C ASN A 510 -40.67 -10.85 23.02
N ASP A 511 -41.14 -9.90 22.20
CA ASP A 511 -42.46 -9.41 21.78
C ASP A 511 -42.21 -8.49 20.54
N ARG A 512 -43.23 -8.33 19.68
CA ARG A 512 -43.69 -7.11 18.94
C ARG A 512 -42.62 -6.16 18.36
N TYR A 513 -42.65 -5.79 17.08
CA TYR A 513 -43.60 -4.82 16.53
C TYR A 513 -43.78 -4.96 15.01
N SER A 514 -45.01 -4.75 14.57
CA SER A 514 -45.44 -4.63 13.17
C SER A 514 -45.53 -3.15 12.77
N THR A 515 -44.98 -2.82 11.60
CA THR A 515 -45.45 -1.89 10.52
C THR A 515 -45.93 -0.45 10.85
N PRO A 516 -45.78 0.55 9.93
CA PRO A 516 -46.55 0.54 8.68
C PRO A 516 -45.90 1.10 7.40
N SER A 517 -46.53 0.65 6.31
CA SER A 517 -46.48 1.05 4.90
C SER A 517 -47.03 2.47 4.63
N ARG A 518 -46.56 3.07 3.51
CA ARG A 518 -47.24 3.96 2.52
C ARG A 518 -46.21 4.95 1.96
N ASN A 519 -46.15 5.37 0.69
CA ASN A 519 -47.00 5.26 -0.50
C ASN A 519 -46.12 5.52 -1.74
N ALA A 520 -46.61 5.07 -2.90
CA ALA A 520 -46.14 5.43 -4.24
C ALA A 520 -46.74 6.76 -4.72
N ASP A 521 -46.02 7.44 -5.62
CA ASP A 521 -46.45 8.30 -6.75
C ASP A 521 -45.16 8.99 -7.29
N GLY A 522 -44.76 9.03 -8.55
CA GLY A 522 -45.44 8.73 -9.81
C GLY A 522 -45.73 10.01 -10.60
N THR A 523 -44.73 10.65 -11.24
CA THR A 523 -45.00 11.63 -12.33
C THR A 523 -43.87 11.78 -13.36
N ASN A 524 -44.31 11.85 -14.61
CA ASN A 524 -43.65 11.80 -15.91
C ASN A 524 -42.75 12.99 -16.34
N THR A 525 -41.92 12.68 -17.34
CA THR A 525 -41.08 13.47 -18.28
C THR A 525 -41.81 14.60 -19.03
N PRO A 526 -41.08 15.46 -19.78
CA PRO A 526 -41.15 15.33 -21.25
C PRO A 526 -39.85 15.60 -22.05
N LEU A 527 -39.85 15.00 -23.25
CA LEU A 527 -38.84 14.98 -24.32
C LEU A 527 -38.67 16.30 -25.10
N ARG A 528 -37.50 16.48 -25.74
CA ARG A 528 -37.35 17.23 -27.00
C ARG A 528 -36.30 16.58 -27.92
N LYS A 529 -36.54 16.66 -29.23
CA LYS A 529 -36.03 15.79 -30.31
C LYS A 529 -35.33 16.63 -31.40
N VAL A 530 -34.54 15.95 -32.26
CA VAL A 530 -34.02 16.34 -33.62
C VAL A 530 -32.67 17.11 -33.58
N GLN A 531 -31.58 16.76 -34.31
CA GLN A 531 -31.43 16.46 -35.76
C GLN A 531 -30.11 15.73 -36.11
N ARG A 532 -30.13 14.89 -37.16
CA ARG A 532 -28.97 14.21 -37.81
C ARG A 532 -28.49 15.01 -39.04
N THR A 533 -27.18 15.00 -39.32
CA THR A 533 -26.59 15.17 -40.66
C THR A 533 -25.28 14.39 -40.81
N ASN A 534 -25.18 13.59 -41.88
CA ASN A 534 -24.01 12.83 -42.34
C ASN A 534 -23.00 13.75 -43.04
N TYR A 535 -21.69 13.41 -43.07
CA TYR A 535 -20.81 13.46 -44.26
C TYR A 535 -19.53 12.61 -44.09
N GLN A 536 -19.03 12.12 -45.23
CA GLN A 536 -17.98 11.10 -45.43
C GLN A 536 -16.53 11.61 -45.27
N THR A 537 -15.64 10.66 -44.97
CA THR A 537 -14.17 10.73 -44.85
C THR A 537 -13.43 10.90 -46.18
N PRO A 538 -12.16 11.35 -46.13
CA PRO A 538 -11.10 10.68 -46.88
C PRO A 538 -9.89 10.29 -46.01
N SER A 539 -9.24 9.21 -46.44
CA SER A 539 -8.13 8.47 -45.82
C SER A 539 -6.79 9.23 -45.75
N ARG A 540 -6.00 8.99 -44.69
CA ARG A 540 -4.53 9.00 -44.73
C ARG A 540 -3.91 8.24 -43.55
N ASP A 541 -2.78 7.60 -43.83
CA ASP A 541 -2.11 6.56 -43.04
C ASP A 541 -1.54 6.96 -41.67
N ILE A 542 -1.85 6.09 -40.70
CA ILE A 542 -1.04 5.54 -39.59
C ILE A 542 0.10 6.40 -39.01
N LYS A 543 -0.13 6.90 -37.78
CA LYS A 543 0.85 6.94 -36.67
C LYS A 543 0.09 6.86 -35.35
N MET A 544 0.31 5.82 -34.55
CA MET A 544 -0.35 5.66 -33.24
C MET A 544 0.29 6.57 -32.19
N THR A 545 -0.51 7.47 -31.63
CA THR A 545 -0.26 8.16 -30.36
C THR A 545 -1.05 7.45 -29.26
N PRO A 546 -0.46 7.18 -28.08
CA PRO A 546 -1.19 6.60 -26.97
C PRO A 546 -2.18 7.62 -26.40
N VAL A 547 -3.49 7.30 -26.46
CA VAL A 547 -4.56 8.10 -25.86
C VAL A 547 -4.92 7.51 -24.50
N ASN A 548 -5.06 8.38 -23.49
CA ASN A 548 -5.51 8.05 -22.14
C ASN A 548 -7.02 7.81 -22.13
N ILE A 549 -7.45 6.56 -21.93
CA ILE A 549 -8.86 6.11 -22.05
C ILE A 549 -9.56 6.19 -20.67
N ALA A 550 -9.45 7.31 -19.97
CA ALA A 550 -10.30 7.56 -18.80
C ALA A 550 -11.66 8.20 -19.17
N GLU A 551 -11.83 8.70 -20.40
CA GLU A 551 -12.98 9.54 -20.79
C GLU A 551 -13.90 8.92 -21.88
N LEU A 552 -13.79 7.63 -22.21
CA LEU A 552 -14.62 7.01 -23.27
C LEU A 552 -15.33 5.71 -22.88
N LEU A 553 -15.48 5.44 -21.59
CA LEU A 553 -16.34 4.35 -21.12
C LEU A 553 -17.67 4.94 -20.65
N ASN A 554 -18.54 5.25 -21.61
CA ASN A 554 -19.97 5.27 -21.30
C ASN A 554 -20.38 3.80 -21.12
N ASP A 555 -20.79 3.45 -19.90
CA ASP A 555 -21.29 2.11 -19.55
C ASP A 555 -22.53 1.69 -20.39
N ASP A 556 -23.17 2.65 -21.07
CA ASP A 556 -24.36 2.46 -21.89
C ASP A 556 -24.11 1.68 -23.19
N ASP A 557 -22.94 1.82 -23.84
CA ASP A 557 -22.65 1.11 -25.11
C ASP A 557 -22.33 -0.39 -24.88
N LEU A 558 -21.86 -0.75 -23.68
CA LEU A 558 -21.62 -2.14 -23.28
C LEU A 558 -22.92 -2.87 -22.91
N ALA A 559 -23.94 -2.12 -22.44
CA ALA A 559 -25.26 -2.66 -22.16
C ALA A 559 -26.07 -2.93 -23.44
N GLU A 560 -25.96 -2.09 -24.47
CA GLU A 560 -26.67 -2.29 -25.74
C GLU A 560 -26.15 -3.47 -26.57
N PHE A 561 -24.86 -3.84 -26.46
CA PHE A 561 -24.30 -4.99 -27.19
C PHE A 561 -24.50 -6.36 -26.50
N MET A 562 -24.93 -6.38 -25.23
CA MET A 562 -24.99 -7.59 -24.40
C MET A 562 -26.41 -8.07 -24.09
N ASN A 563 -27.44 -7.33 -24.51
CA ASN A 563 -28.84 -7.77 -24.45
C ASN A 563 -29.23 -8.53 -25.73
N THR A 564 -28.70 -9.74 -25.90
CA THR A 564 -29.37 -10.80 -26.65
C THR A 564 -29.40 -12.05 -25.76
N GLU A 565 -30.60 -12.49 -25.40
CA GLU A 565 -30.88 -13.65 -24.53
C GLU A 565 -30.16 -14.96 -24.96
#